data_AF-A0A1H1LH77-F1
#
_entry.id   AF-A0A1H1LH77-F1
#
_cell.length_a   1.000
_cell.length_b   1.000
_cell.length_c   1.000
_cell.angle_alpha   90.00
_cell.angle_beta   90.00
_cell.angle_gamma   90.00
#
_symmetry.space_group_name_H-M   'P 1'
#
loop_
_entity.id
_entity.type
_entity.pdbx_description
1 polymer ?
#
loop_
_entity_poly.entity_id
_entity_poly.type
_entity_poly.pdbx_seq_one_letter_code
_entity_poly.pdbx_strand_id
1 'polypeptide(L)'
;MNLSSVIVLVVVVVAVLLLAALVLRSTRTKKREAQRERAGELRQDAAAVAADHEAQERRAHEVESEAEAAKARAARLEDEAREQRLAAEQARAAQEDRVREADRLDPDVDHRSDDYRPDLDAAAAAGSGSTSATTGHHDQGHVQGHVQGRDPVQGHEQEPAGSPLTEDPQAPATRPTDPHDPDFGTRERA
;
A
#
# COMPACT_ATOMS: atom_id res chain seq x y z
N MET A 1 11.92 -30.51 -87.68
CA MET A 1 10.96 -30.59 -86.55
C MET A 1 9.60 -30.85 -87.13
N ASN A 2 8.98 -31.98 -86.78
CA ASN A 2 7.68 -32.37 -87.32
C ASN A 2 6.58 -31.53 -86.65
N LEU A 3 5.59 -31.05 -87.40
CA LEU A 3 4.50 -30.21 -86.88
C LEU A 3 3.81 -30.86 -85.66
N SER A 4 3.66 -32.18 -85.66
CA SER A 4 3.13 -32.96 -84.53
C SER A 4 3.99 -32.85 -83.27
N SER A 5 5.33 -32.84 -83.38
CA SER A 5 6.22 -32.64 -82.22
C SER A 5 6.12 -31.22 -81.66
N VAL A 6 5.92 -30.22 -82.52
CA VAL A 6 5.73 -28.82 -82.09
C VAL A 6 4.41 -28.68 -81.34
N ILE A 7 3.32 -29.26 -81.85
CA ILE A 7 2.01 -29.23 -81.19
C ILE A 7 2.06 -29.92 -79.83
N VAL A 8 2.65 -31.13 -79.75
CA VAL A 8 2.79 -31.86 -78.48
C VAL A 8 3.63 -31.06 -77.47
N LEU A 9 4.73 -30.43 -77.90
CA LEU A 9 5.55 -29.60 -77.03
C LEU A 9 4.75 -28.41 -76.46
N VAL A 10 3.99 -27.70 -77.31
CA VAL A 10 3.17 -26.56 -76.88
C VAL A 10 2.11 -27.00 -75.88
N VAL A 11 1.43 -28.12 -76.12
CA VAL A 11 0.40 -28.65 -75.20
C VAL A 11 1.01 -28.99 -73.84
N VAL A 12 2.19 -29.61 -73.81
CA VAL A 12 2.89 -29.94 -72.56
C VAL A 12 3.30 -28.67 -71.81
N VAL A 13 3.84 -27.66 -72.51
CA VAL A 13 4.22 -26.38 -71.88
C VAL A 13 3.00 -25.66 -71.28
N VAL A 14 1.88 -25.62 -72.01
CA VAL A 14 0.64 -25.01 -71.52
C VAL A 14 0.10 -25.77 -70.30
N ALA A 15 0.12 -27.10 -70.31
CA ALA A 15 -0.29 -27.92 -69.17
C ALA A 15 0.56 -27.65 -67.93
N VAL A 16 1.88 -27.53 -68.09
CA VAL A 16 2.81 -27.20 -66.98
C VAL A 16 2.55 -25.79 -66.44
N LEU A 17 2.29 -24.80 -67.31
CA LEU A 17 1.99 -23.43 -66.88
C LEU A 17 0.67 -23.34 -66.10
N LEU A 18 -0.35 -24.09 -66.52
CA LEU A 18 -1.64 -24.14 -65.81
C LEU A 18 -1.49 -24.78 -64.42
N LEU A 19 -0.71 -25.87 -64.32
CA LEU A 19 -0.37 -26.50 -63.04
C LEU A 19 0.41 -25.55 -62.12
N ALA A 20 1.41 -24.85 -62.64
CA ALA A 20 2.20 -23.89 -61.88
C ALA A 20 1.34 -22.72 -61.36
N ALA A 21 0.42 -22.20 -62.18
CA ALA A 21 -0.49 -21.13 -61.80
C ALA A 21 -1.44 -21.53 -60.66
N LEU A 22 -1.93 -22.77 -60.68
CA LEU A 22 -2.83 -23.30 -59.65
C LEU A 22 -2.13 -23.42 -58.28
N VAL A 23 -0.88 -23.94 -58.29
CA VAL A 23 -0.06 -24.10 -57.08
C VAL A 23 0.29 -22.74 -56.46
N LEU A 24 0.67 -21.75 -57.28
CA LEU A 24 0.98 -20.40 -56.79
C LEU A 24 -0.25 -19.70 -56.17
N ARG A 25 -1.45 -19.96 -56.68
CA ARG A 25 -2.68 -19.33 -56.17
C ARG A 25 -3.08 -19.89 -54.81
N SER A 26 -2.96 -21.21 -54.62
CA SER A 26 -3.25 -21.90 -53.35
C SER A 26 -2.30 -21.52 -52.22
N THR A 27 -1.02 -21.32 -52.52
CA THR A 27 -0.04 -20.90 -51.51
C THR A 27 -0.22 -19.45 -51.06
N ARG A 28 -0.72 -18.57 -51.95
CA ARG A 28 -1.01 -17.17 -51.63
C ARG A 28 -2.22 -17.00 -50.71
N THR A 29 -3.27 -17.82 -50.85
CA THR A 29 -4.44 -17.77 -49.97
C THR A 29 -4.09 -18.24 -48.56
N LYS A 30 -3.40 -19.38 -48.44
CA LYS A 30 -2.91 -19.90 -47.15
C LYS A 30 -2.01 -18.91 -46.40
N LYS A 31 -1.12 -18.20 -47.13
CA LYS A 31 -0.29 -17.15 -46.53
C LYS A 31 -1.09 -15.96 -46.00
N ARG A 32 -2.18 -15.59 -46.67
CA ARG A 32 -3.06 -14.48 -46.23
C ARG A 32 -3.87 -14.86 -44.99
N GLU A 33 -4.32 -16.10 -44.89
CA GLU A 33 -5.00 -16.64 -43.70
C GLU A 33 -4.05 -16.71 -42.51
N ALA A 34 -2.86 -17.28 -42.69
CA ALA A 34 -1.84 -17.33 -41.65
C ALA A 34 -1.38 -15.92 -41.20
N GLN A 35 -1.34 -14.95 -42.11
CA GLN A 35 -1.07 -13.55 -41.74
C GLN A 35 -2.21 -12.91 -40.96
N ARG A 36 -3.46 -13.26 -41.25
CA ARG A 36 -4.63 -12.77 -40.49
C ARG A 36 -4.68 -13.35 -39.09
N GLU A 37 -4.41 -14.65 -38.92
CA GLU A 37 -4.32 -15.30 -37.61
C GLU A 37 -3.22 -14.68 -36.76
N ARG A 38 -2.00 -14.56 -37.30
CA ARG A 38 -0.87 -13.91 -36.62
C ARG A 38 -1.16 -12.46 -36.25
N ALA A 39 -1.87 -11.72 -37.10
CA ALA A 39 -2.28 -10.35 -36.77
C ALA A 39 -3.35 -10.31 -35.66
N GLY A 40 -4.18 -11.34 -35.54
CA GLY A 40 -5.11 -11.52 -34.43
C GLY A 40 -4.39 -11.82 -33.12
N GLU A 41 -3.48 -12.79 -33.14
CA GLU A 41 -2.63 -13.16 -32.00
C GLU A 41 -1.83 -11.96 -31.49
N LEU A 42 -1.18 -11.21 -32.39
CA LEU A 42 -0.38 -10.05 -31.99
C LEU A 42 -1.21 -8.93 -31.34
N ARG A 43 -2.50 -8.78 -31.74
CA ARG A 43 -3.41 -7.82 -31.08
C ARG A 43 -3.86 -8.32 -29.72
N GLN A 44 -4.07 -9.62 -29.55
CA GLN A 44 -4.42 -10.22 -28.26
C GLN A 44 -3.25 -10.13 -27.28
N ASP A 45 -2.03 -10.43 -27.74
CA ASP A 45 -0.81 -10.27 -26.95
C ASP A 45 -0.60 -8.81 -26.57
N ALA A 46 -0.78 -7.87 -27.50
CA ALA A 46 -0.68 -6.44 -27.19
C ALA A 46 -1.72 -6.00 -26.16
N ALA A 47 -2.96 -6.51 -26.23
CA ALA A 47 -4.00 -6.22 -25.25
C ALA A 47 -3.68 -6.82 -23.87
N ALA A 48 -3.12 -8.04 -23.83
CA ALA A 48 -2.69 -8.68 -22.58
C ALA A 48 -1.54 -7.92 -21.92
N VAL A 49 -0.53 -7.53 -22.69
CA VAL A 49 0.61 -6.74 -22.20
C VAL A 49 0.16 -5.36 -21.71
N ALA A 50 -0.78 -4.72 -22.39
CA ALA A 50 -1.35 -3.44 -21.94
C ALA A 50 -2.10 -3.58 -20.61
N ALA A 51 -2.89 -4.63 -20.44
CA ALA A 51 -3.61 -4.90 -19.20
C ALA A 51 -2.65 -5.22 -18.03
N ASP A 52 -1.57 -5.97 -18.29
CA ASP A 52 -0.53 -6.25 -17.31
C ASP A 52 0.22 -4.98 -16.91
N HIS A 53 0.54 -4.10 -17.87
CA HIS A 53 1.14 -2.79 -17.59
C HIS A 53 0.24 -1.94 -16.70
N GLU A 54 -1.04 -1.81 -17.03
CA GLU A 54 -2.00 -1.05 -16.22
C GLU A 54 -2.15 -1.64 -14.80
N ALA A 55 -2.16 -2.97 -14.68
CA ALA A 55 -2.18 -3.64 -13.38
C ALA A 55 -0.91 -3.37 -12.57
N GLN A 56 0.26 -3.35 -13.21
CA GLN A 56 1.52 -3.01 -12.55
C GLN A 56 1.57 -1.54 -12.13
N GLU A 57 1.10 -0.62 -12.97
CA GLU A 57 1.01 0.80 -12.62
C GLU A 57 0.10 1.03 -11.41
N ARG A 58 -1.08 0.39 -11.39
CA ARG A 58 -1.96 0.44 -10.22
C ARG A 58 -1.28 -0.07 -8.95
N ARG A 59 -0.58 -1.21 -9.02
CA ARG A 59 0.16 -1.76 -7.87
C ARG A 59 1.29 -0.85 -7.43
N ALA A 60 2.00 -0.24 -8.37
CA ALA A 60 3.07 0.70 -8.06
C ALA A 60 2.53 1.92 -7.31
N HIS A 61 1.42 2.49 -7.78
CA HIS A 61 0.75 3.61 -7.10
C HIS A 61 0.22 3.23 -5.72
N GLU A 62 -0.32 2.02 -5.56
CA GLU A 62 -0.80 1.53 -4.26
C GLU A 62 0.37 1.41 -3.25
N VAL A 63 1.47 0.78 -3.66
CA VAL A 63 2.68 0.65 -2.82
C VAL A 63 3.28 2.02 -2.49
N GLU A 64 3.31 2.96 -3.44
CA GLU A 64 3.78 4.31 -3.21
C GLU A 64 2.91 5.03 -2.16
N SER A 65 1.59 4.93 -2.29
CA SER A 65 0.66 5.52 -1.33
C SER A 65 0.79 4.93 0.08
N GLU A 66 1.01 3.62 0.17
CA GLU A 66 1.25 2.94 1.45
C GLU A 66 2.56 3.40 2.09
N ALA A 67 3.61 3.55 1.28
CA ALA A 67 4.90 4.05 1.75
C ALA A 67 4.80 5.50 2.25
N GLU A 68 4.03 6.36 1.58
CA GLU A 68 3.76 7.72 2.06
C GLU A 68 2.98 7.73 3.38
N ALA A 69 1.93 6.90 3.49
CA ALA A 69 1.17 6.77 4.72
C ALA A 69 2.04 6.26 5.89
N ALA A 70 2.93 5.30 5.64
CA ALA A 70 3.88 4.79 6.62
C ALA A 70 4.85 5.87 7.09
N LYS A 71 5.42 6.67 6.17
CA LYS A 71 6.28 7.82 6.51
C LYS A 71 5.55 8.84 7.37
N ALA A 72 4.30 9.18 7.02
CA ALA A 72 3.51 10.12 7.80
C ALA A 72 3.22 9.61 9.23
N ARG A 73 2.95 8.31 9.39
CA ARG A 73 2.79 7.69 10.71
C ARG A 73 4.09 7.73 11.52
N ALA A 74 5.22 7.40 10.88
CA ALA A 74 6.53 7.44 11.54
C ALA A 74 6.86 8.86 12.03
N ALA A 75 6.65 9.88 11.20
CA ALA A 75 6.87 11.27 11.58
C ALA A 75 6.03 11.68 12.80
N ARG A 76 4.75 11.28 12.85
CA ARG A 76 3.89 11.55 14.03
C ARG A 76 4.41 10.88 15.30
N LEU A 77 4.84 9.62 15.21
CA LEU A 77 5.41 8.90 16.35
C LEU A 77 6.73 9.52 16.83
N GLU A 78 7.55 10.03 15.91
CA GLU A 78 8.76 10.77 16.27
C GLU A 78 8.44 12.07 17.00
N ASP A 79 7.45 12.82 16.52
CA ASP A 79 7.03 14.07 17.17
C ASP A 79 6.46 13.79 18.57
N GLU A 80 5.61 12.77 18.72
CA GLU A 80 5.13 12.33 20.03
C GLU A 80 6.28 11.92 20.95
N ALA A 81 7.26 11.16 20.45
CA ALA A 81 8.43 10.78 21.23
C ALA A 81 9.27 12.00 21.66
N ARG A 82 9.40 13.03 20.81
CA ARG A 82 10.08 14.29 21.14
C ARG A 82 9.31 15.05 22.23
N GLU A 83 7.99 15.16 22.10
CA GLU A 83 7.14 15.80 23.09
C GLU A 83 7.24 15.11 24.46
N GLN A 84 7.19 13.77 24.48
CA GLN A 84 7.32 13.01 25.73
C GLN A 84 8.70 13.17 26.37
N ARG A 85 9.77 13.22 25.57
CA ARG A 85 11.12 13.49 26.08
C ARG A 85 11.19 14.88 26.71
N LEU A 86 10.69 15.89 26.01
CA LEU A 86 10.65 17.26 26.52
C LEU A 86 9.81 17.37 27.80
N ALA A 87 8.65 16.70 27.85
CA ALA A 87 7.82 16.66 29.05
C ALA A 87 8.54 15.99 30.23
N ALA A 88 9.26 14.89 29.99
CA ALA A 88 10.05 14.22 31.01
C ALA A 88 11.22 15.09 31.52
N GLU A 89 11.90 15.81 30.63
CA GLU A 89 12.96 16.76 31.00
C GLU A 89 12.41 17.92 31.84
N GLN A 90 11.27 18.49 31.46
CA GLN A 90 10.59 19.53 32.24
C GLN A 90 10.14 19.01 33.61
N ALA A 91 9.60 17.79 33.67
CA ALA A 91 9.19 17.18 34.93
C ALA A 91 10.38 16.96 35.87
N ARG A 92 11.54 16.52 35.34
CA ARG A 92 12.79 16.40 36.11
C ARG A 92 13.26 17.76 36.63
N ALA A 93 13.32 18.78 35.78
CA ALA A 93 13.71 20.12 36.20
C ALA A 93 12.78 20.67 37.30
N ALA A 94 11.47 20.50 37.13
CA ALA A 94 10.49 20.91 38.14
C ALA A 94 10.62 20.13 39.46
N GLN A 95 10.98 18.84 39.41
CA GLN A 95 11.27 18.05 40.60
C GLN A 95 12.50 18.58 41.33
N GLU A 96 13.60 18.81 40.61
CA GLU A 96 14.85 19.35 41.17
C GLU A 96 14.64 20.72 41.83
N ASP A 97 13.88 21.60 41.16
CA ASP A 97 13.57 22.91 41.71
C ASP A 97 12.71 22.83 42.99
N ARG A 98 11.76 21.89 43.06
CA ARG A 98 10.96 21.66 44.27
C ARG A 98 11.79 21.13 45.43
N VAL A 99 12.70 20.18 45.17
CA VAL A 99 13.60 19.64 46.20
C VAL A 99 14.50 20.76 46.73
N ARG A 100 15.08 21.56 45.82
CA ARG A 100 15.92 22.70 46.21
C ARG A 100 15.16 23.75 47.04
N GLU A 101 13.90 24.01 46.70
CA GLU A 101 13.06 24.96 47.47
C GLU A 101 12.68 24.39 48.84
N ALA A 102 12.38 23.09 48.93
CA ALA A 102 12.11 22.41 50.20
C ALA A 102 13.33 22.48 51.14
N ASP A 103 14.51 22.13 50.64
CA ASP A 103 15.77 22.17 51.39
C ASP A 103 16.14 23.59 51.86
N ARG A 104 15.75 24.62 51.10
CA ARG A 104 15.95 26.02 51.49
C ARG A 104 15.07 26.45 52.67
N LEU A 105 13.87 25.88 52.74
CA LEU A 105 12.90 26.16 53.80
C LEU A 105 13.18 25.34 55.06
N ASP A 106 13.87 24.21 54.94
CA ASP A 106 14.20 23.33 56.05
C ASP A 106 15.34 23.92 56.92
N PRO A 107 15.07 24.26 58.20
CA PRO A 107 16.10 24.76 59.11
C PRO A 107 17.17 23.72 59.47
N ASP A 108 16.90 22.43 59.25
CA ASP A 108 17.84 21.34 59.55
C ASP A 108 18.85 21.09 58.41
N VAL A 109 18.65 21.72 57.24
CA VAL A 109 19.54 21.58 56.06
C VAL A 109 20.53 22.74 55.98
N ASP A 110 21.84 22.45 56.04
CA ASP A 110 22.92 23.43 55.83
C ASP A 110 23.28 23.61 54.35
N HIS A 111 22.56 24.52 53.71
CA HIS A 111 22.71 24.91 52.31
C HIS A 111 23.92 25.83 52.02
N ARG A 112 24.76 26.14 53.03
CA ARG A 112 25.99 26.95 52.87
C ARG A 112 27.28 26.13 52.87
N SER A 113 27.18 24.83 53.12
CA SER A 113 28.32 23.92 53.05
C SER A 113 28.71 23.63 51.59
N ASP A 114 30.02 23.52 51.32
CA ASP A 114 30.54 23.18 49.97
C ASP A 114 30.14 21.75 49.53
N ASP A 115 29.70 20.91 50.48
CA ASP A 115 29.28 19.53 50.25
C ASP A 115 27.75 19.38 49.99
N TYR A 116 26.99 20.48 49.95
CA TYR A 116 25.54 20.42 49.74
C TYR A 116 25.19 19.91 48.33
N ARG A 117 24.45 18.79 48.27
CA ARG A 117 23.85 18.24 47.05
C ARG A 117 22.38 17.89 47.33
N PRO A 118 21.42 18.42 46.55
CA PRO A 118 20.02 18.06 46.68
C PRO A 118 19.82 16.55 46.47
N ASP A 119 19.22 15.86 47.45
CA ASP A 119 18.96 14.41 47.37
C ASP A 119 17.62 14.15 46.66
N LEU A 120 17.71 13.85 45.37
CA LEU A 120 16.55 13.57 44.53
C LEU A 120 15.97 12.16 44.75
N ASP A 121 16.79 11.23 45.24
CA ASP A 121 16.43 9.82 45.43
C ASP A 121 15.64 9.64 46.74
N ALA A 122 16.05 10.33 47.81
CA ALA A 122 15.28 10.39 49.05
C ALA A 122 13.90 11.04 48.85
N ALA A 123 13.81 12.11 48.04
CA ALA A 123 12.55 12.77 47.72
C ALA A 123 11.60 11.86 46.90
N ALA A 124 12.13 11.07 45.97
CA ALA A 124 11.34 10.10 45.19
C ALA A 124 10.81 8.95 46.06
N ALA A 125 11.61 8.47 47.02
CA ALA A 125 11.21 7.44 47.97
C ALA A 125 10.12 7.92 48.95
N ALA A 126 10.20 9.18 49.41
CA ALA A 126 9.19 9.79 50.29
C ALA A 126 7.83 9.98 49.60
N GLY A 127 7.82 10.31 48.30
CA GLY A 127 6.58 10.48 47.52
C GLY A 127 5.85 9.17 47.19
N SER A 128 6.56 8.04 47.08
CA SER A 128 5.95 6.72 46.80
C SER A 128 5.34 6.05 48.04
N GLY A 129 5.54 6.57 49.24
CA GLY A 129 5.11 5.95 50.50
C GLY A 129 3.68 6.23 50.97
N SER A 130 2.90 7.08 50.28
CA SER A 130 1.61 7.59 50.78
C SER A 130 0.36 7.01 50.09
N THR A 131 0.43 5.77 49.60
CA THR A 131 -0.77 4.98 49.21
C THR A 131 -0.72 3.57 49.78
N SER A 132 -0.42 3.44 51.08
CA SER A 132 -0.75 2.24 51.85
C SER A 132 -1.90 2.57 52.80
N ALA A 133 -3.11 2.66 52.22
CA ALA A 133 -4.34 2.68 52.99
C ALA A 133 -4.77 1.24 53.28
N THR A 134 -4.75 0.91 54.57
CA THR A 134 -5.59 -0.09 55.25
C THR A 134 -5.31 -1.57 54.96
N THR A 135 -4.45 -2.12 55.81
CA THR A 135 -4.35 -3.53 56.20
C THR A 135 -5.72 -4.16 56.43
N GLY A 136 -6.24 -4.85 55.41
CA GLY A 136 -7.23 -5.91 55.53
C GLY A 136 -6.50 -7.23 55.80
N HIS A 137 -6.65 -7.73 57.02
CA HIS A 137 -6.22 -9.05 57.47
C HIS A 137 -6.80 -10.16 56.58
N HIS A 138 -5.97 -10.85 55.80
CA HIS A 138 -6.37 -12.10 55.16
C HIS A 138 -5.41 -13.26 55.46
N ASP A 139 -5.99 -14.18 56.21
CA ASP A 139 -5.57 -15.47 56.70
C ASP A 139 -5.12 -16.41 55.57
N GLN A 140 -3.92 -16.99 55.72
CA GLN A 140 -3.39 -18.00 54.81
C GLN A 140 -3.95 -19.37 55.19
N GLY A 141 -5.00 -19.78 54.50
CA GLY A 141 -5.53 -21.14 54.49
C GLY A 141 -5.36 -21.81 53.13
N HIS A 142 -4.58 -22.89 53.09
CA HIS A 142 -4.47 -23.90 52.04
C HIS A 142 -5.78 -24.18 51.26
N VAL A 143 -5.70 -24.41 49.93
CA VAL A 143 -6.04 -25.72 49.32
C VAL A 143 -5.36 -25.90 47.95
N GLN A 144 -4.82 -27.10 47.75
CA GLN A 144 -4.23 -27.65 46.53
C GLN A 144 -5.33 -28.20 45.60
N GLY A 145 -5.22 -28.02 44.28
CA GLY A 145 -6.14 -28.69 43.36
C GLY A 145 -6.03 -28.33 41.88
N HIS A 146 -5.54 -29.29 41.11
CA HIS A 146 -5.99 -29.65 39.76
C HIS A 146 -5.35 -29.05 38.48
N VAL A 147 -4.54 -29.94 37.88
CA VAL A 147 -4.22 -30.19 36.46
C VAL A 147 -5.35 -29.90 35.46
N GLN A 148 -5.06 -29.27 34.31
CA GLN A 148 -5.31 -29.86 32.97
C GLN A 148 -4.75 -29.03 31.82
N GLY A 149 -4.33 -29.75 30.77
CA GLY A 149 -3.47 -29.31 29.68
C GLY A 149 -4.09 -28.29 28.72
N ARG A 150 -3.20 -27.55 28.07
CA ARG A 150 -3.49 -26.83 26.83
C ARG A 150 -2.61 -27.39 25.73
N ASP A 151 -3.26 -28.11 24.82
CA ASP A 151 -2.76 -28.38 23.49
C ASP A 151 -2.75 -27.09 22.63
N PRO A 152 -1.79 -26.93 21.70
CA PRO A 152 -1.78 -25.86 20.71
C PRO A 152 -2.63 -26.25 19.48
N VAL A 153 -3.67 -25.46 19.18
CA VAL A 153 -4.47 -25.57 17.94
C VAL A 153 -3.95 -24.50 16.98
N GLN A 154 -3.12 -24.90 16.00
CA GLN A 154 -3.46 -25.22 14.61
C GLN A 154 -3.93 -24.02 13.79
N GLY A 155 -3.18 -23.79 12.71
CA GLY A 155 -3.44 -22.76 11.71
C GLY A 155 -4.74 -22.98 10.96
N HIS A 156 -5.32 -21.87 10.54
CA HIS A 156 -6.41 -21.83 9.60
C HIS A 156 -5.92 -21.07 8.37
N GLU A 157 -5.58 -21.85 7.34
CA GLU A 157 -5.60 -21.42 5.95
C GLU A 157 -7.04 -20.98 5.64
N GLN A 158 -7.24 -19.71 5.32
CA GLN A 158 -8.52 -19.18 4.86
C GLN A 158 -8.44 -19.02 3.34
N GLU A 159 -9.02 -19.99 2.65
CA GLU A 159 -9.26 -20.01 1.21
C GLU A 159 -10.38 -19.01 0.84
N PRO A 160 -10.28 -18.29 -0.29
CA PRO A 160 -11.19 -17.19 -0.63
C PRO A 160 -12.44 -17.69 -1.36
N ALA A 161 -13.62 -17.41 -0.81
CA ALA A 161 -14.90 -17.71 -1.46
C ALA A 161 -15.74 -16.44 -1.67
N GLY A 162 -16.00 -16.13 -2.94
CA GLY A 162 -17.32 -15.74 -3.43
C GLY A 162 -17.83 -14.33 -3.13
N SER A 163 -17.79 -13.48 -4.16
CA SER A 163 -18.63 -12.29 -4.30
C SER A 163 -20.11 -12.60 -4.14
N PRO A 164 -20.91 -11.67 -3.60
CA PRO A 164 -22.24 -11.43 -4.11
C PRO A 164 -22.31 -10.10 -4.88
N LEU A 165 -22.82 -10.21 -6.11
CA LEU A 165 -23.45 -9.11 -6.85
C LEU A 165 -24.33 -8.28 -5.91
N THR A 166 -24.15 -6.96 -5.90
CA THR A 166 -25.20 -6.03 -5.47
C THR A 166 -25.62 -5.22 -6.68
N GLU A 167 -26.87 -5.44 -7.08
CA GLU A 167 -27.62 -4.68 -8.06
C GLU A 167 -27.73 -3.20 -7.67
N ASP A 168 -27.58 -2.37 -8.70
CA ASP A 168 -28.00 -0.98 -8.81
C ASP A 168 -29.49 -0.79 -8.44
N PRO A 169 -29.85 0.28 -7.71
CA PRO A 169 -30.83 1.16 -8.31
C PRO A 169 -30.59 2.66 -8.08
N GLN A 170 -30.61 3.37 -9.20
CA GLN A 170 -31.18 4.71 -9.42
C GLN A 170 -30.29 5.94 -9.14
N ALA A 171 -29.85 6.49 -10.27
CA ALA A 171 -29.46 7.89 -10.46
C ALA A 171 -30.59 8.89 -10.13
N PRO A 172 -30.22 10.12 -9.73
CA PRO A 172 -30.88 11.30 -10.24
C PRO A 172 -29.97 12.07 -11.22
N ALA A 173 -30.54 12.37 -12.39
CA ALA A 173 -29.94 13.10 -13.49
C ALA A 173 -29.42 14.49 -13.09
N THR A 174 -28.14 14.75 -13.31
CA THR A 174 -27.64 16.11 -13.46
C THR A 174 -27.67 16.48 -14.95
N ARG A 175 -28.33 17.60 -15.23
CA ARG A 175 -28.50 18.21 -16.55
C ARG A 175 -27.16 18.49 -17.23
N PRO A 176 -27.05 18.27 -18.55
CA PRO A 176 -26.01 18.89 -19.35
C PRO A 176 -26.36 20.38 -19.57
N THR A 177 -25.52 21.29 -19.06
CA THR A 177 -25.46 22.66 -19.59
C THR A 177 -24.64 22.63 -20.86
N ASP A 178 -25.35 22.70 -21.98
CA ASP A 178 -24.86 22.88 -23.34
C ASP A 178 -24.21 24.27 -23.52
N PRO A 179 -23.25 24.44 -24.46
CA PRO A 179 -22.41 25.62 -24.61
C PRO A 179 -23.04 26.62 -25.59
N HIS A 180 -22.97 27.92 -25.26
CA HIS A 180 -23.27 28.98 -26.22
C HIS A 180 -22.25 30.11 -26.11
N ASP A 181 -21.27 30.02 -27.02
CA ASP A 181 -20.74 31.04 -27.94
C ASP A 181 -20.23 32.42 -27.42
N PRO A 182 -19.39 33.11 -28.21
CA PRO A 182 -18.29 33.93 -27.75
C PRO A 182 -18.63 35.41 -28.03
N ASP A 183 -17.60 36.25 -28.06
CA ASP A 183 -17.59 37.62 -28.55
C ASP A 183 -17.85 38.68 -27.47
N PHE A 184 -16.79 39.46 -27.20
CA PHE A 184 -16.75 40.93 -27.25
C PHE A 184 -15.47 41.39 -26.53
N GLY A 185 -14.41 41.66 -27.31
CA GLY A 185 -13.15 42.11 -26.76
C GLY A 185 -12.23 42.89 -27.70
N THR A 186 -12.71 43.38 -28.84
CA THR A 186 -12.02 44.39 -29.66
C THR A 186 -12.70 45.75 -29.54
N ARG A 187 -12.10 46.62 -28.73
CA ARG A 187 -12.10 48.10 -28.85
C ARG A 187 -10.71 48.51 -28.34
N GLU A 188 -9.72 48.71 -29.20
CA GLU A 188 -9.48 49.92 -30.00
C GLU A 188 -9.95 51.24 -29.36
N ARG A 189 -9.04 52.23 -29.40
CA ARG A 189 -9.09 53.63 -28.93
C ARG A 189 -8.60 53.82 -27.48
N ALA A 190 -7.61 54.66 -27.18
CA ALA A 190 -6.88 55.67 -27.95
C ALA A 190 -5.52 55.93 -27.26
#